data_AF-A0A0L0NRQ1-F1
#
_entry.id   AF-A0A0L0NRQ1-F1
#
_cell.length_a   1.000
_cell.length_b   1.000
_cell.length_c   1.000
_cell.angle_alpha   90.00
_cell.angle_beta   90.00
_cell.angle_gamma   90.00
#
_symmetry.space_group_name_H-M   'P 1'
#
loop_
_entity.id
_entity.type
_entity.pdbx_description
1 polymer ?
#
loop_
_entity_poly.entity_id
_entity_poly.type
_entity_poly.pdbx_seq_one_letter_code
_entity_poly.pdbx_strand_id
1 'polypeptide(L)'
;MPSKLLISEGDIPTLQANIMPFSLRHNGEIDTRQFFAPTRRSETYMNEDVLTCHFRGLKLVGRPLEFENRTAYVINRSESVSQGENDCSNTSKLYVAVAKAKPITIFAHDTVPSSHDKWCLINEWNTIANIIHGER
;
A
#
# COMPACT_ATOMS: atom_id res chain seq x y z
N MET A 1 -9.20 20.78 -14.39
CA MET A 1 -8.72 19.68 -15.26
C MET A 1 -9.49 18.43 -14.89
N PRO A 2 -10.17 17.78 -15.85
CA PRO A 2 -10.86 16.51 -15.59
C PRO A 2 -9.84 15.41 -15.27
N SER A 3 -10.07 14.64 -14.22
CA SER A 3 -9.31 13.44 -13.85
C SER A 3 -10.18 12.21 -14.07
N LYS A 4 -9.66 11.21 -14.78
CA LYS A 4 -10.35 9.94 -15.02
C LYS A 4 -9.61 8.84 -14.26
N LEU A 5 -10.32 8.19 -13.34
CA LEU A 5 -9.85 6.96 -12.71
C LEU A 5 -10.35 5.78 -13.53
N LEU A 6 -9.43 5.00 -14.08
CA LEU A 6 -9.72 3.73 -14.74
C LEU A 6 -9.22 2.61 -13.84
N ILE A 7 -10.15 1.95 -13.17
CA ILE A 7 -9.89 0.64 -12.58
C ILE A 7 -10.17 -0.34 -13.72
N SER A 8 -9.14 -0.86 -14.38
CA SER A 8 -9.37 -1.95 -15.32
C SER A 8 -9.85 -3.16 -14.50
N GLU A 9 -11.08 -3.61 -14.69
CA GLU A 9 -11.59 -4.88 -14.14
C GLU A 9 -10.91 -6.12 -14.76
N GLY A 10 -9.74 -5.95 -15.37
CA GLY A 10 -8.90 -7.05 -15.84
C GLY A 10 -8.17 -7.73 -14.67
N ASP A 11 -7.60 -8.89 -14.95
CA ASP A 11 -6.81 -9.69 -14.01
C ASP A 11 -5.48 -8.97 -13.69
N ILE A 12 -5.53 -7.98 -12.80
CA ILE A 12 -4.35 -7.25 -12.33
C ILE A 12 -3.61 -8.09 -11.27
N PRO A 13 -2.28 -8.13 -11.29
CA PRO A 13 -1.51 -8.99 -10.40
C PRO A 13 -1.72 -8.60 -8.93
N THR A 14 -1.66 -9.60 -8.04
CA THR A 14 -1.60 -9.37 -6.59
C THR A 14 -0.14 -9.32 -6.13
N LEU A 15 0.21 -8.30 -5.36
CA LEU A 15 1.54 -8.04 -4.82
C LEU A 15 1.49 -7.96 -3.29
N GLN A 16 2.60 -8.34 -2.65
CA GLN A 16 2.82 -8.05 -1.24
C GLN A 16 3.38 -6.64 -1.09
N ALA A 17 2.86 -5.87 -0.14
CA ALA A 17 3.33 -4.52 0.15
C ALA A 17 3.86 -4.42 1.58
N ASN A 18 4.94 -3.66 1.77
CA ASN A 18 5.54 -3.43 3.07
C ASN A 18 5.63 -1.92 3.33
N ILE A 19 5.14 -1.49 4.48
CA ILE A 19 5.30 -0.13 4.99
C ILE A 19 6.51 -0.16 5.93
N MET A 20 7.54 0.58 5.56
CA MET A 20 8.81 0.61 6.31
C MET A 20 8.83 1.80 7.29
N PRO A 21 9.53 1.69 8.44
CA PRO A 21 9.65 2.78 9.40
C PRO A 21 10.66 3.86 8.98
N PHE A 22 11.12 3.83 7.73
CA PHE A 22 12.10 4.75 7.16
C PHE A 22 11.76 5.08 5.71
N SER A 23 12.30 6.19 5.22
CA SER A 23 12.20 6.58 3.82
C SER A 23 13.42 6.12 3.02
N LEU A 24 13.17 5.63 1.81
CA LEU A 24 14.20 5.43 0.80
C LEU A 24 14.22 6.64 -0.12
N ARG A 25 15.42 7.15 -0.44
CA ARG A 25 15.57 8.27 -1.39
C ARG A 25 15.38 7.86 -2.85
N HIS A 26 15.51 6.56 -3.12
CA HIS A 26 15.37 6.01 -4.46
C HIS A 26 13.95 5.46 -4.66
N ASN A 27 13.32 5.91 -5.74
CA ASN A 27 12.06 5.36 -6.23
C ASN A 27 12.38 4.59 -7.51
N GLY A 28 12.22 3.26 -7.48
CA GLY A 28 12.55 2.41 -8.61
C GLY A 28 12.51 0.93 -8.24
N GLU A 29 12.84 0.08 -9.20
CA GLU A 29 12.90 -1.36 -9.01
C GLU A 29 14.10 -1.75 -8.15
N ILE A 30 13.87 -2.63 -7.18
CA ILE A 30 14.90 -3.15 -6.29
C ILE A 30 14.69 -4.65 -6.17
N ASP A 31 15.78 -5.42 -6.18
CA ASP A 31 15.73 -6.86 -5.94
C ASP A 31 15.47 -7.18 -4.46
N THR A 32 14.21 -7.09 -4.06
CA THR A 32 13.79 -7.45 -2.71
C THR A 32 13.84 -8.95 -2.45
N ARG A 33 13.86 -9.79 -3.49
CA ARG A 33 13.93 -11.26 -3.36
C ARG A 33 15.31 -11.71 -2.93
N GLN A 34 16.35 -11.02 -3.37
CA GLN A 34 17.72 -11.33 -2.98
C GLN A 34 18.10 -10.77 -1.61
N PHE A 35 17.67 -9.54 -1.28
CA PHE A 35 18.21 -8.83 -0.11
C PHE A 35 17.25 -8.71 1.08
N PHE A 36 15.94 -8.80 0.87
CA PHE A 36 14.96 -8.52 1.92
C PHE A 36 14.16 -9.78 2.29
N ALA A 37 13.55 -10.43 1.30
CA ALA A 37 12.75 -11.63 1.48
C ALA A 37 13.47 -12.78 2.22
N PRO A 38 14.77 -13.07 2.00
CA PRO A 38 15.44 -14.18 2.68
C PRO A 38 15.61 -13.96 4.18
N THR A 39 15.54 -12.72 4.64
CA THR A 39 15.64 -12.38 6.07
C THR A 39 14.30 -12.50 6.79
N ARG A 40 13.20 -12.70 6.05
CA ARG A 40 11.84 -12.74 6.62
C ARG A 40 11.61 -14.05 7.36
N ARG A 41 11.22 -13.96 8.62
CA ARG A 41 10.87 -15.09 9.49
C ARG A 41 9.55 -14.81 10.18
N SER A 42 8.76 -15.86 10.39
CA SER A 42 7.61 -15.80 11.28
C SER A 42 8.09 -16.14 12.68
N GLU A 43 7.82 -15.26 13.64
CA GLU A 43 8.16 -15.43 15.05
C GLU A 43 6.93 -15.13 15.90
N THR A 44 6.80 -15.76 17.05
CA THR A 44 5.79 -15.40 18.04
C THR A 44 6.43 -14.45 19.05
N TYR A 45 5.91 -13.23 19.17
CA TYR A 45 6.37 -12.22 20.11
C TYR A 45 5.20 -11.79 21.00
N MET A 46 5.34 -11.94 22.32
CA MET A 46 4.29 -11.56 23.29
C MET A 46 2.91 -12.16 22.96
N ASN A 47 2.86 -13.43 22.54
CA ASN A 47 1.67 -14.16 22.09
C ASN A 47 1.02 -13.67 20.78
N GLU A 48 1.70 -12.82 20.01
CA GLU A 48 1.28 -12.44 18.65
C GLU A 48 2.22 -13.01 17.60
N ASP A 49 1.67 -13.52 16.50
CA ASP A 49 2.45 -13.92 15.34
C ASP A 49 2.90 -12.68 14.57
N VAL A 50 4.22 -12.47 14.53
CA VAL A 50 4.86 -11.32 13.90
C VAL A 50 5.82 -11.76 12.81
N LEU A 51 6.06 -10.87 11.87
CA LEU A 51 7.05 -11.05 10.81
C LEU A 51 8.30 -10.30 11.17
N THR A 52 9.42 -10.97 11.37
CA THR A 52 10.71 -10.32 11.56
C THR A 52 11.51 -10.32 10.27
N CYS A 53 12.23 -9.25 10.00
CA CYS A 53 13.21 -9.21 8.91
C CYS A 53 14.34 -8.24 9.25
N HIS A 54 15.36 -8.18 8.40
CA HIS A 54 16.47 -7.25 8.59
C HIS A 54 16.64 -6.36 7.36
N PHE A 55 16.85 -5.07 7.59
CA PHE A 55 17.19 -4.12 6.54
C PHE A 55 18.41 -3.32 6.97
N ARG A 56 19.48 -3.37 6.17
CA ARG A 56 20.78 -2.73 6.49
C ARG A 56 21.30 -3.09 7.89
N GLY A 57 21.10 -4.34 8.31
CA GLY A 57 21.51 -4.85 9.62
C GLY A 57 20.58 -4.49 10.78
N LEU A 58 19.54 -3.68 10.55
CA LEU A 58 18.55 -3.33 11.58
C LEU A 58 17.41 -4.33 11.58
N LYS A 59 17.04 -4.83 12.76
CA LYS A 59 15.88 -5.70 12.93
C LYS A 59 14.60 -4.89 12.77
N LEU A 60 13.68 -5.46 12.01
CA LEU A 60 12.34 -4.96 11.80
C LEU A 60 11.35 -6.00 12.28
N VAL A 61 10.32 -5.54 12.98
CA VAL A 61 9.21 -6.39 13.43
C VAL A 61 7.95 -5.87 12.78
N GLY A 62 7.23 -6.77 12.11
CA GLY A 62 6.15 -6.47 11.21
C GLY A 62 4.85 -7.12 11.65
N ARG A 63 3.76 -6.38 11.52
CA ARG A 63 2.39 -6.87 11.73
C ARG A 63 1.61 -6.79 10.42
N PRO A 64 0.88 -7.84 10.01
CA PRO A 64 -0.02 -7.75 8.87
C PRO A 64 -1.16 -6.77 9.15
N LEU A 65 -1.46 -5.94 8.16
CA LEU A 65 -2.59 -5.02 8.14
C LEU A 65 -3.58 -5.54 7.11
N GLU A 66 -4.75 -5.94 7.59
CA GLU A 66 -5.90 -6.23 6.74
C GLU A 66 -6.81 -5.00 6.72
N PHE A 67 -7.09 -4.50 5.52
CA PHE A 67 -8.22 -3.60 5.31
C PHE A 67 -9.46 -4.46 5.26
N GLU A 68 -10.52 -4.06 5.97
CA GLU A 68 -11.76 -4.81 6.08
C GLU A 68 -12.49 -4.90 4.72
N ASN A 69 -13.68 -4.33 4.57
CA ASN A 69 -14.50 -4.40 3.35
C ASN A 69 -13.93 -3.56 2.17
N ARG A 70 -12.61 -3.39 2.10
CA ARG A 70 -11.91 -2.53 1.12
C ARG A 70 -10.73 -3.27 0.50
N THR A 71 -10.39 -2.91 -0.74
CA THR A 71 -9.24 -3.45 -1.45
C THR A 71 -8.20 -2.36 -1.67
N ALA A 72 -6.94 -2.65 -1.36
CA ALA A 72 -5.81 -1.78 -1.66
C ALA A 72 -5.31 -2.01 -3.09
N TYR A 73 -5.09 -0.92 -3.84
CA TYR A 73 -4.58 -0.94 -5.20
C TYR A 73 -3.32 -0.07 -5.32
N VAL A 74 -2.36 -0.52 -6.10
CA VAL A 74 -1.25 0.31 -6.58
C VAL A 74 -1.71 0.99 -7.85
N ILE A 75 -1.64 2.32 -7.89
CA ILE A 75 -2.14 3.13 -8.99
C ILE A 75 -0.98 3.86 -9.65
N ASN A 76 -0.86 3.72 -10.96
CA ASN A 76 0.05 4.54 -11.75
C ASN A 76 -0.70 5.76 -12.30
N ARG A 77 -0.03 6.92 -12.30
CA ARG A 77 -0.54 8.16 -12.87
C ARG A 77 0.16 8.42 -14.20
N SER A 78 -0.64 8.65 -15.23
CA SER A 78 -0.19 9.09 -16.54
C SER A 78 -1.01 10.31 -16.99
N GLU A 79 -0.55 10.97 -18.06
CA GLU A 79 -1.28 12.07 -18.69
C GLU A 79 -1.78 11.59 -20.05
N SER A 80 -3.07 11.76 -20.30
CA SER A 80 -3.69 11.43 -21.58
C SER A 80 -4.17 12.70 -22.26
N VAL A 81 -3.77 12.87 -23.51
CA VAL A 81 -4.23 13.95 -24.38
C VAL A 81 -5.44 13.42 -25.16
N SER A 82 -6.58 14.06 -24.98
CA SER A 82 -7.78 13.82 -25.79
C SER A 82 -8.06 15.03 -26.67
N GLN A 83 -8.30 14.80 -27.96
CA GLN A 83 -8.82 15.86 -28.85
C GLN A 83 -10.25 16.21 -28.43
N GLY A 84 -10.47 17.47 -28.06
CA GLY A 84 -11.81 17.99 -27.87
C GLY A 84 -12.49 18.32 -29.20
N GLU A 85 -13.81 18.50 -29.18
CA GLU A 85 -14.65 18.79 -30.36
C GLU A 85 -14.26 20.08 -31.11
N ASN A 86 -13.45 20.96 -30.49
CA ASN A 86 -13.02 22.25 -31.05
C ASN A 86 -11.51 22.31 -31.40
N ASP A 87 -10.89 21.17 -31.75
CA ASP A 87 -9.45 21.09 -32.07
C ASP A 87 -8.50 21.56 -30.94
N CYS A 88 -9.05 21.72 -29.73
CA CYS A 88 -8.30 22.05 -28.53
C CYS A 88 -7.89 20.76 -27.83
N SER A 89 -6.59 20.55 -27.68
CA SER A 89 -6.04 19.41 -26.94
C SER A 89 -6.31 19.59 -25.44
N ASN A 90 -7.12 18.71 -24.86
CA ASN A 90 -7.35 18.68 -23.42
C ASN A 90 -6.45 17.63 -22.77
N THR A 91 -5.59 18.06 -21.85
CA THR A 91 -4.80 17.16 -21.01
C THR A 91 -5.64 16.71 -19.82
N SER A 92 -5.82 15.40 -19.69
CA SER A 92 -6.51 14.77 -18.56
C SER A 92 -5.54 13.91 -17.77
N LYS A 93 -5.72 13.87 -16.45
CA LYS A 93 -4.98 12.96 -15.57
C LYS A 93 -5.62 11.59 -15.65
N LEU A 94 -4.83 10.59 -15.99
CA LEU A 94 -5.25 9.20 -16.08
C LEU A 94 -4.64 8.41 -14.93
N TYR A 95 -5.49 7.77 -14.13
CA TYR A 95 -5.07 6.90 -13.04
C TYR A 95 -5.45 5.46 -13.39
N VAL A 96 -4.48 4.56 -13.40
CA VAL A 96 -4.67 3.15 -13.77
C VAL A 96 -4.21 2.26 -12.62
N ALA A 97 -5.08 1.36 -12.16
CA ALA A 97 -4.70 0.33 -11.21
C ALA A 97 -3.77 -0.68 -11.90
N VAL A 98 -2.56 -0.86 -11.36
CA VAL A 98 -1.54 -1.76 -11.93
C VAL A 98 -1.39 -3.05 -11.13
N ALA A 99 -1.82 -3.06 -9.87
CA ALA A 99 -1.79 -4.23 -9.01
C ALA A 99 -2.72 -4.09 -7.81
N LYS A 100 -3.12 -5.21 -7.24
CA LYS A 100 -3.75 -5.30 -5.92
C LYS A 100 -2.69 -5.55 -4.86
N ALA A 101 -2.73 -4.82 -3.75
CA ALA A 101 -1.79 -5.00 -2.63
C ALA A 101 -2.45 -5.87 -1.55
N LYS A 102 -2.02 -7.12 -1.42
CA LYS A 102 -2.48 -8.04 -0.37
C LYS A 102 -1.46 -9.17 -0.08
N PRO A 103 -1.03 -9.39 1.18
CA PRO A 103 -1.26 -8.55 2.36
C PRO A 103 -0.37 -7.28 2.37
N ILE A 104 -0.76 -6.29 3.17
CA ILE A 104 0.12 -5.16 3.54
C ILE A 104 0.73 -5.47 4.91
N THR A 105 2.05 -5.32 5.08
CA THR A 105 2.73 -5.49 6.37
C THR A 105 3.31 -4.16 6.84
N ILE A 106 3.00 -3.75 8.06
CA ILE A 106 3.59 -2.56 8.70
C ILE A 106 4.79 -3.00 9.51
N PHE A 107 5.96 -2.42 9.28
CA PHE A 107 7.18 -2.68 10.06
C PHE A 107 7.52 -1.53 10.99
N ALA A 108 8.04 -1.88 12.17
CA ALA A 108 8.66 -0.96 13.12
C ALA A 108 10.07 -1.46 13.49
N HIS A 109 10.87 -0.58 14.09
CA HIS A 109 12.22 -0.91 14.55
C HIS A 109 12.16 -1.68 15.88
N ASP A 110 12.77 -2.87 15.91
CA ASP A 110 13.00 -3.74 17.08
C ASP A 110 11.77 -4.19 17.90
N THR A 111 10.61 -3.57 17.69
CA THR A 111 9.39 -3.70 18.47
C THR A 111 8.19 -3.84 17.53
N VAL A 112 7.13 -4.48 18.02
CA VAL A 112 5.87 -4.61 17.27
C VAL A 112 5.27 -3.22 17.03
N PRO A 113 4.73 -2.93 15.83
CA PRO A 113 4.02 -1.67 15.58
C PRO A 113 2.94 -1.41 16.63
N SER A 114 2.94 -0.20 17.20
CA SER A 114 1.94 0.22 18.19
C SER A 114 0.54 0.15 17.60
N SER A 115 -0.44 -0.26 18.41
CA SER A 115 -1.86 -0.18 18.03
C SER A 115 -2.31 1.24 17.73
N HIS A 116 -1.63 2.24 18.30
CA HIS A 116 -1.90 3.66 18.07
C HIS A 116 -1.09 4.26 16.91
N ASP A 117 -0.36 3.42 16.16
CA ASP A 117 0.28 3.88 14.93
C ASP A 117 -0.78 4.28 13.89
N LYS A 118 -0.52 5.35 13.14
CA LYS A 118 -1.44 5.86 12.11
C LYS A 118 -1.91 4.80 11.12
N TRP A 119 -1.06 3.82 10.81
CA TRP A 119 -1.39 2.74 9.88
C TRP A 119 -2.27 1.67 10.53
N CYS A 120 -2.11 1.43 11.84
CA CYS A 120 -2.96 0.53 12.60
C CYS A 120 -4.36 1.11 12.84
N LEU A 121 -4.48 2.45 12.94
CA LEU A 121 -5.74 3.15 13.14
C LEU A 121 -6.60 3.32 11.86
N ILE A 122 -6.16 2.79 10.72
CA ILE A 122 -6.85 3.03 9.44
C ILE A 122 -8.28 2.44 9.40
N ASN A 123 -8.51 1.31 10.06
CA ASN A 123 -9.83 0.68 10.12
C ASN A 123 -10.78 1.45 11.06
N GLU A 124 -10.26 2.04 12.13
CA GLU A 124 -11.03 2.96 12.98
C GLU A 124 -11.46 4.20 12.20
N TRP A 125 -10.54 4.79 11.43
CA TRP A 125 -10.85 5.91 10.56
C TRP A 125 -11.95 5.57 9.54
N ASN A 126 -11.85 4.40 8.91
CA ASN A 126 -12.88 3.90 8.00
C ASN A 126 -14.24 3.74 8.69
N THR A 127 -14.25 3.20 9.92
CA THR A 127 -15.47 3.04 10.71
C THR A 127 -16.13 4.40 10.99
N ILE A 128 -15.33 5.38 11.42
CA ILE A 128 -15.81 6.75 11.68
C ILE A 128 -16.36 7.38 10.40
N ALA A 129 -15.64 7.25 9.27
CA ALA A 129 -16.05 7.80 7.99
C ALA A 129 -17.38 7.19 7.50
N ASN A 130 -17.56 5.88 7.62
CA ASN A 130 -18.80 5.20 7.24
C ASN A 130 -20.00 5.69 8.08
N ILE A 131 -19.80 5.92 9.40
CA ILE A 131 -20.83 6.45 10.29
C ILE A 131 -21.23 7.88 9.91
N ILE A 132 -20.24 8.75 9.65
CA ILE A 132 -20.49 10.17 9.34
C ILE A 132 -21.18 10.32 7.98
N HIS A 133 -20.73 9.57 6.98
CA HIS A 133 -21.20 9.73 5.59
C HIS A 133 -22.37 8.82 5.22
N GLY A 134 -22.78 7.91 6.12
CA GLY A 134 -23.95 7.08 5.91
C GLY A 134 -23.79 5.99 4.85
N GLU A 135 -22.55 5.56 4.56
CA GLU A 135 -22.31 4.34 3.78
C GLU A 135 -22.73 3.13 4.63
N ARG A 136 -24.00 2.70 4.48
CA ARG A 136 -24.51 1.42 4.98
C ARG A 136 -24.32 0.32 3.94
#